data_AF-A0A1W1ZZN4-F1
#
_entry.id   AF-A0A1W1ZZN4-F1
#
_cell.length_a   1.000
_cell.length_b   1.000
_cell.length_c   1.000
_cell.angle_alpha   90.00
_cell.angle_beta   90.00
_cell.angle_gamma   90.00
#
_symmetry.space_group_name_H-M   'P 1'
#
loop_
_entity.id
_entity.type
_entity.pdbx_description
1 polymer ?
#
loop_
_entity_poly.entity_id
_entity_poly.type
_entity_poly.pdbx_seq_one_letter_code
_entity_poly.pdbx_strand_id
1 'polypeptide(L)'
;MTNQFKSIAIALIGAVILFASSCKKDNNKVVKDGIQRSEIILTEMSGAAIEAHGDHFHGLTDLTAGTTVVIKFDENGKATANGHLHLEADAIYKLELKAWDHTGKEVQNQFIESKAAADQFKAFLTGGNFILNKDSKTESGAIFQPRETTYADGTAVTGQYETTGVLSYLTIGADNQGPTKQITYVMRKLEPGLKAKITRSDWNDIDYASRFAGQDVLKLKFEVHVEKGHAH
;
A
#
# COMPACT_ATOMS: atom_id res chain seq x y z
N MET A 1 -3.86 -85.92 42.04
CA MET A 1 -2.77 -84.94 41.98
C MET A 1 -2.24 -84.88 40.56
N THR A 2 -2.50 -83.74 39.90
CA THR A 2 -1.74 -83.07 38.82
C THR A 2 -1.07 -83.89 37.71
N ASN A 3 -1.49 -83.57 36.47
CA ASN A 3 -0.68 -83.32 35.24
C ASN A 3 -1.40 -83.92 34.02
N GLN A 4 -1.50 -83.29 32.85
CA GLN A 4 -1.07 -82.02 32.28
C GLN A 4 -1.92 -81.87 30.99
N PHE A 5 -2.45 -80.69 30.70
CA PHE A 5 -3.22 -80.44 29.48
C PHE A 5 -2.27 -80.41 28.26
N LYS A 6 -2.54 -81.25 27.26
CA LYS A 6 -1.91 -81.21 25.94
C LYS A 6 -2.66 -80.24 25.03
N SER A 7 -1.93 -79.27 24.51
CA SER A 7 -2.36 -78.31 23.49
C SER A 7 -2.74 -79.01 22.19
N ILE A 8 -3.92 -78.67 21.64
CA ILE A 8 -4.27 -78.94 20.25
C ILE A 8 -4.49 -77.59 19.57
N ALA A 9 -3.64 -77.31 18.59
CA ALA A 9 -3.76 -76.18 17.69
C ALA A 9 -4.87 -76.43 16.67
N ILE A 10 -5.73 -75.44 16.46
CA ILE A 10 -6.59 -75.35 15.27
C ILE A 10 -6.39 -73.95 14.68
N ALA A 11 -5.84 -73.94 13.47
CA ALA A 11 -5.70 -72.77 12.62
C ALA A 11 -7.06 -72.40 12.03
N LEU A 12 -7.42 -71.11 12.07
CA LEU A 12 -8.50 -70.54 11.26
C LEU A 12 -7.98 -69.30 10.54
N ILE A 13 -7.89 -69.43 9.22
CA ILE A 13 -7.55 -68.41 8.25
C ILE A 13 -8.81 -67.54 8.05
N GLY A 14 -8.77 -66.29 8.50
CA GLY A 14 -9.78 -65.28 8.22
C GLY A 14 -9.20 -64.19 7.32
N ALA A 15 -9.59 -64.18 6.04
CA ALA A 15 -9.22 -63.14 5.09
C ALA A 15 -9.91 -61.82 5.44
N VAL A 16 -9.13 -60.83 5.86
CA VAL A 16 -9.60 -59.45 6.04
C VAL A 16 -9.55 -58.74 4.69
N ILE A 17 -10.72 -58.46 4.13
CA ILE A 17 -10.88 -57.61 2.96
C ILE A 17 -10.56 -56.17 3.39
N LEU A 18 -9.37 -55.69 3.00
CA LEU A 18 -9.00 -54.28 3.09
C LEU A 18 -9.81 -53.50 2.05
N PHE A 19 -10.89 -52.86 2.47
CA PHE A 19 -11.49 -51.77 1.70
C PHE A 19 -10.53 -50.58 1.76
N ALA A 20 -9.68 -50.45 0.73
CA ALA A 20 -8.97 -49.21 0.47
C ALA A 20 -10.00 -48.16 0.05
N SER A 21 -10.51 -47.39 1.02
CA SER A 21 -11.13 -46.09 0.74
C SER A 21 -10.07 -45.22 0.07
N SER A 22 -10.14 -45.14 -1.26
CA SER A 22 -9.42 -44.14 -2.05
C SER A 22 -9.96 -42.76 -1.66
N CYS A 23 -9.39 -42.17 -0.61
CA CYS A 23 -9.53 -40.75 -0.34
C CYS A 23 -8.91 -40.03 -1.54
N LYS A 24 -9.76 -39.53 -2.44
CA LYS A 24 -9.38 -38.45 -3.34
C LYS A 24 -8.82 -37.35 -2.45
N LYS A 25 -7.53 -37.07 -2.58
CA LYS A 25 -6.92 -35.88 -1.99
C LYS A 25 -7.58 -34.70 -2.67
N ASP A 26 -8.66 -34.19 -2.08
CA ASP A 26 -9.11 -32.84 -2.37
C ASP A 26 -7.95 -31.93 -2.03
N ASN A 27 -7.27 -31.44 -3.07
CA ASN A 27 -6.33 -30.34 -2.97
C ASN A 27 -7.15 -29.08 -2.65
N ASN A 28 -7.62 -29.00 -1.41
CA ASN A 28 -8.19 -27.78 -0.87
C ASN A 28 -7.01 -26.81 -0.72
N LYS A 29 -6.70 -26.08 -1.81
CA LYS A 29 -5.78 -24.96 -1.75
C LYS A 29 -6.43 -23.94 -0.83
N VAL A 30 -5.97 -23.89 0.41
CA VAL A 30 -6.32 -22.82 1.33
C VAL A 30 -5.88 -21.52 0.65
N VAL A 31 -6.84 -20.73 0.18
CA VAL A 31 -6.57 -19.41 -0.38
C VAL A 31 -6.12 -18.55 0.80
N LYS A 32 -4.89 -18.03 0.72
CA LYS A 32 -4.37 -17.11 1.71
C LYS A 32 -5.08 -15.77 1.56
N ASP A 33 -5.66 -15.26 2.62
CA ASP A 33 -6.27 -13.92 2.63
C ASP A 33 -5.19 -12.83 2.62
N GLY A 34 -5.54 -11.64 2.13
CA GLY A 34 -4.69 -10.45 2.16
C GLY A 34 -4.04 -10.11 0.82
N ILE A 35 -3.16 -9.10 0.85
CA ILE A 35 -2.47 -8.56 -0.31
C ILE A 35 -1.22 -9.39 -0.59
N GLN A 36 -1.15 -9.98 -1.79
CA GLN A 36 0.00 -10.76 -2.25
C GLN A 36 1.10 -9.89 -2.85
N ARG A 37 0.72 -8.83 -3.57
CA ARG A 37 1.66 -7.90 -4.20
C ARG A 37 1.03 -6.52 -4.35
N SER A 38 1.86 -5.51 -4.47
CA SER A 38 1.43 -4.14 -4.71
C SER A 38 2.34 -3.44 -5.69
N GLU A 39 1.84 -2.35 -6.26
CA GLU A 39 2.60 -1.43 -7.09
C GLU A 39 2.31 0.01 -6.66
N ILE A 40 3.35 0.83 -6.67
CA ILE A 40 3.23 2.29 -6.64
C ILE A 40 3.64 2.78 -8.01
N ILE A 41 2.73 3.48 -8.68
CA ILE A 41 2.94 4.04 -10.01
C ILE A 41 3.12 5.55 -9.82
N LEU A 42 4.29 6.06 -10.18
CA LEU A 42 4.59 7.48 -10.19
C LEU A 42 4.59 7.95 -11.64
N THR A 43 3.73 8.90 -11.96
CA THR A 43 3.70 9.54 -13.28
C THR A 43 4.01 11.01 -13.09
N GLU A 44 5.06 11.51 -13.74
CA GLU A 44 5.35 12.95 -13.76
C GLU A 44 4.17 13.69 -14.39
N MET A 45 3.77 14.81 -13.78
CA MET A 45 2.65 15.62 -14.20
C MET A 45 3.12 17.05 -14.44
N SER A 46 2.74 17.59 -15.59
CA SER A 46 2.97 18.99 -15.95
C SER A 46 1.65 19.69 -16.27
N GLY A 47 1.64 21.00 -16.16
CA GLY A 47 0.47 21.83 -16.48
C GLY A 47 0.80 23.30 -16.29
N ALA A 48 0.14 24.18 -17.03
CA ALA A 48 0.41 25.61 -16.93
C ALA A 48 -0.04 26.24 -15.60
N ALA A 49 -0.97 25.59 -14.89
CA ALA A 49 -1.59 26.09 -13.67
C ALA A 49 -1.21 25.29 -12.41
N ILE A 50 -0.45 24.20 -12.55
CA ILE A 50 -0.08 23.38 -11.40
C ILE A 50 1.03 24.05 -10.60
N GLU A 51 0.80 24.22 -9.31
CA GLU A 51 1.73 24.92 -8.42
C GLU A 51 1.67 24.31 -7.02
N ALA A 52 2.82 24.08 -6.41
CA ALA A 52 2.94 23.69 -5.01
C ALA A 52 2.94 24.94 -4.13
N HIS A 53 2.03 25.03 -3.16
CA HIS A 53 1.98 26.15 -2.22
C HIS A 53 1.54 25.69 -0.83
N GLY A 54 2.28 26.10 0.20
CA GLY A 54 2.03 25.68 1.58
C GLY A 54 2.03 24.16 1.72
N ASP A 55 0.87 23.55 1.95
CA ASP A 55 0.70 22.11 2.17
C ASP A 55 -0.09 21.38 1.06
N HIS A 56 -0.30 22.01 -0.09
CA HIS A 56 -1.11 21.46 -1.18
C HIS A 56 -0.68 21.96 -2.57
N PHE A 57 -1.32 21.40 -3.59
CA PHE A 57 -1.20 21.84 -4.98
C PHE A 57 -2.44 22.62 -5.43
N HIS A 58 -2.22 23.68 -6.19
CA HIS A 58 -3.20 24.33 -7.03
C HIS A 58 -3.21 23.72 -8.44
N GLY A 59 -4.29 23.97 -9.20
CA GLY A 59 -4.34 23.65 -10.63
C GLY A 59 -4.18 22.18 -11.00
N LEU A 60 -4.66 21.24 -10.17
CA LEU A 60 -4.64 19.80 -10.45
C LEU A 60 -5.65 19.36 -11.56
N THR A 61 -6.21 20.30 -12.30
CA THR A 61 -7.08 20.05 -13.46
C THR A 61 -6.27 20.18 -14.75
N ASP A 62 -6.63 19.42 -15.78
CA ASP A 62 -6.03 19.51 -17.12
C ASP A 62 -4.51 19.31 -17.16
N LEU A 63 -4.01 18.36 -16.36
CA LEU A 63 -2.60 17.99 -16.31
C LEU A 63 -2.21 17.07 -17.48
N THR A 64 -0.98 17.23 -17.95
CA THR A 64 -0.35 16.36 -18.94
C THR A 64 0.54 15.34 -18.25
N ALA A 65 0.31 14.06 -18.53
CA ALA A 65 1.14 12.97 -18.03
C ALA A 65 2.44 12.87 -18.84
N GLY A 66 3.56 12.76 -18.13
CA GLY A 66 4.89 12.50 -18.66
C GLY A 66 5.34 11.08 -18.39
N THR A 67 6.61 10.94 -18.00
CA THR A 67 7.25 9.64 -17.74
C THR A 67 6.61 8.93 -16.54
N THR A 68 6.45 7.61 -16.67
CA THR A 68 5.92 6.75 -15.61
C THR A 68 7.00 5.79 -15.11
N VAL A 69 7.11 5.66 -13.79
CA VAL A 69 7.90 4.62 -13.11
C VAL A 69 6.99 3.79 -12.22
N VAL A 70 7.16 2.46 -12.26
CA VAL A 70 6.39 1.51 -11.46
C VAL A 70 7.31 0.82 -10.46
N ILE A 71 7.07 1.05 -9.17
CA ILE A 71 7.70 0.29 -8.09
C ILE A 71 6.86 -0.94 -7.80
N LYS A 72 7.48 -2.12 -7.77
CA LYS A 72 6.78 -3.38 -7.47
C LYS A 72 7.17 -3.89 -6.11
N PHE A 73 6.22 -4.43 -5.37
CA PHE A 73 6.41 -4.94 -4.01
C PHE A 73 5.90 -6.35 -3.85
N ASP A 74 6.56 -7.14 -3.00
CA ASP A 74 6.07 -8.43 -2.53
C ASP A 74 5.03 -8.29 -1.40
N GLU A 75 4.53 -9.42 -0.90
CA GLU A 75 3.54 -9.49 0.19
C GLU A 75 4.04 -8.91 1.52
N ASN A 76 5.35 -8.75 1.69
CA ASN A 76 5.97 -8.15 2.88
C ASN A 76 6.23 -6.65 2.69
N GLY A 77 5.83 -6.09 1.54
CA GLY A 77 6.03 -4.69 1.21
C GLY A 77 7.48 -4.33 0.89
N LYS A 78 8.31 -5.32 0.58
CA LYS A 78 9.68 -5.11 0.09
C LYS A 78 9.65 -4.89 -1.41
N ALA A 79 10.34 -3.84 -1.87
CA ALA A 79 10.46 -3.59 -3.30
C ALA A 79 11.20 -4.75 -4.01
N THR A 80 10.61 -5.25 -5.09
CA THR A 80 11.15 -6.29 -5.98
C THR A 80 11.59 -5.73 -7.33
N ALA A 81 11.13 -4.53 -7.69
CA ALA A 81 11.60 -3.77 -8.85
C ALA A 81 11.47 -2.26 -8.59
N ASN A 82 12.43 -1.48 -9.10
CA ASN A 82 12.49 -0.02 -8.98
C ASN A 82 12.37 0.49 -7.53
N GLY A 83 12.95 -0.26 -6.57
CA GLY A 83 12.93 0.11 -5.16
C GLY A 83 13.81 1.31 -4.79
N HIS A 84 14.63 1.79 -5.72
CA HIS A 84 15.44 3.00 -5.60
C HIS A 84 15.13 3.89 -6.79
N LEU A 85 14.71 5.12 -6.53
CA LEU A 85 14.26 6.07 -7.53
C LEU A 85 15.12 7.33 -7.54
N HIS A 86 15.38 7.85 -8.73
CA HIS A 86 15.83 9.22 -8.93
C HIS A 86 14.62 10.04 -9.36
N LEU A 87 14.26 11.05 -8.57
CA LEU A 87 13.15 11.95 -8.85
C LEU A 87 13.67 13.37 -9.07
N GLU A 88 13.10 14.05 -10.05
CA GLU A 88 13.33 15.47 -10.28
C GLU A 88 12.81 16.30 -9.12
N ALA A 89 13.65 17.19 -8.60
CA ALA A 89 13.35 17.95 -7.41
C ALA A 89 12.13 18.88 -7.56
N ASP A 90 11.96 19.47 -8.74
CA ASP A 90 10.90 20.44 -9.03
C ASP A 90 9.67 19.78 -9.69
N ALA A 91 9.71 18.47 -9.91
CA ALA A 91 8.61 17.75 -10.54
C ALA A 91 7.47 17.45 -9.55
N ILE A 92 6.27 17.33 -10.11
CA ILE A 92 5.09 16.86 -9.41
C ILE A 92 4.71 15.51 -9.99
N TYR A 93 4.53 14.52 -9.13
CA TYR A 93 4.19 13.15 -9.51
C TYR A 93 2.78 12.82 -9.07
N LYS A 94 1.96 12.30 -9.99
CA LYS A 94 0.76 11.55 -9.63
C LYS A 94 1.19 10.18 -9.15
N LEU A 95 0.81 9.83 -7.92
CA LEU A 95 1.03 8.55 -7.28
C LEU A 95 -0.27 7.74 -7.29
N GLU A 96 -0.21 6.53 -7.83
CA GLU A 96 -1.33 5.58 -7.81
C GLU A 96 -0.91 4.28 -7.13
N LEU A 97 -1.72 3.81 -6.18
CA LEU A 97 -1.59 2.50 -5.56
C LEU A 97 -2.36 1.46 -6.38
N LYS A 98 -1.72 0.34 -6.68
CA LYS A 98 -2.37 -0.89 -7.12
C LYS A 98 -2.02 -2.03 -6.16
N ALA A 99 -2.98 -2.89 -5.85
CA ALA A 99 -2.77 -4.02 -4.95
C ALA A 99 -3.56 -5.23 -5.44
N TRP A 100 -2.98 -6.42 -5.30
CA TRP A 100 -3.62 -7.68 -5.70
C TRP A 100 -3.62 -8.67 -4.54
N ASP A 101 -4.72 -9.40 -4.39
CA ASP A 101 -4.80 -10.52 -3.45
C ASP A 101 -4.16 -11.80 -4.01
N HIS A 102 -4.15 -12.88 -3.21
CA HIS A 102 -3.60 -14.18 -3.62
C HIS A 102 -4.40 -14.90 -4.71
N THR A 103 -5.56 -14.37 -5.11
CA THR A 103 -6.33 -14.86 -6.26
C THR A 103 -5.98 -14.12 -7.55
N GLY A 104 -5.18 -13.06 -7.46
CA GLY A 104 -4.82 -12.19 -8.57
C GLY A 104 -5.83 -11.09 -8.86
N LYS A 105 -6.82 -10.87 -7.97
CA LYS A 105 -7.82 -9.81 -8.11
C LYS A 105 -7.26 -8.48 -7.57
N GLU A 106 -7.53 -7.37 -8.27
CA GLU A 106 -7.25 -6.03 -7.76
C GLU A 106 -8.13 -5.70 -6.55
N VAL A 107 -7.51 -5.19 -5.48
CA VAL A 107 -8.18 -4.92 -4.20
C VAL A 107 -8.05 -3.49 -3.70
N GLN A 108 -7.22 -2.63 -4.31
CA GLN A 108 -7.04 -1.24 -3.85
C GLN A 108 -8.36 -0.44 -3.82
N ASN A 109 -9.30 -0.76 -4.71
CA ASN A 109 -10.59 -0.06 -4.76
C ASN A 109 -11.45 -0.34 -3.53
N GLN A 110 -11.15 -1.37 -2.72
CA GLN A 110 -11.83 -1.61 -1.45
C GLN A 110 -11.59 -0.48 -0.44
N PHE A 111 -10.45 0.22 -0.54
CA PHE A 111 -10.17 1.37 0.31
C PHE A 111 -11.06 2.57 -0.03
N ILE A 112 -11.58 2.64 -1.26
CA ILE A 112 -12.37 3.76 -1.79
C ILE A 112 -13.71 3.29 -2.33
N GLU A 113 -14.23 2.16 -1.84
CA GLU A 113 -15.44 1.53 -2.39
C GLU A 113 -16.63 2.49 -2.36
N SER A 114 -16.79 3.17 -1.23
CA SER A 114 -17.77 4.21 -0.96
C SER A 114 -17.17 5.22 0.04
N LYS A 115 -17.88 6.30 0.34
CA LYS A 115 -17.50 7.23 1.41
C LYS A 115 -17.28 6.51 2.74
N ALA A 116 -18.18 5.60 3.10
CA ALA A 116 -18.12 4.89 4.38
C ALA A 116 -16.86 4.02 4.51
N ALA A 117 -16.47 3.35 3.42
CA ALA A 117 -15.21 2.61 3.37
C ALA A 117 -14.01 3.58 3.45
N ALA A 118 -14.01 4.61 2.61
CA ALA A 118 -12.94 5.59 2.54
C ALA A 118 -12.68 6.30 3.87
N ASP A 119 -13.72 6.61 4.65
CA ASP A 119 -13.59 7.25 5.97
C ASP A 119 -12.80 6.40 6.99
N GLN A 120 -12.59 5.11 6.72
CA GLN A 120 -11.78 4.21 7.54
C GLN A 120 -10.31 4.15 7.14
N PHE A 121 -9.91 4.71 6.00
CA PHE A 121 -8.55 4.55 5.48
C PHE A 121 -7.85 5.88 5.23
N LYS A 122 -6.57 5.93 5.58
CA LYS A 122 -5.70 7.05 5.22
C LYS A 122 -4.29 6.56 4.93
N ALA A 123 -3.70 7.12 3.89
CA ALA A 123 -2.34 6.90 3.50
C ALA A 123 -1.42 7.92 4.17
N PHE A 124 -0.25 7.43 4.55
CA PHE A 124 0.88 8.21 5.03
C PHE A 124 2.07 7.89 4.14
N LEU A 125 2.98 8.84 3.98
CA LEU A 125 4.26 8.65 3.31
C LEU A 125 5.35 9.04 4.31
N THR A 126 5.72 8.11 5.17
CA THR A 126 6.59 8.38 6.34
C THR A 126 8.05 8.03 6.05
N GLY A 127 8.95 8.47 6.94
CA GLY A 127 10.40 8.36 6.75
C GLY A 127 10.98 9.54 5.98
N GLY A 128 12.22 9.43 5.53
CA GLY A 128 12.94 10.45 4.74
C GLY A 128 13.24 11.78 5.44
N ASN A 129 12.59 12.06 6.59
CA ASN A 129 12.69 13.30 7.35
C ASN A 129 12.62 14.52 6.42
N PHE A 130 11.50 14.65 5.70
CA PHE A 130 11.37 15.69 4.69
C PHE A 130 11.18 17.06 5.35
N ILE A 131 11.83 18.07 4.78
CA ILE A 131 11.40 19.46 4.97
C ILE A 131 10.09 19.58 4.21
N LEU A 132 8.99 19.72 4.95
CA LEU A 132 7.66 19.90 4.34
C LEU A 132 7.58 21.29 3.71
N ASN A 133 6.83 21.43 2.63
CA ASN A 133 6.75 22.69 1.89
C ASN A 133 6.25 23.85 2.75
N LYS A 134 5.32 23.61 3.67
CA LYS A 134 4.86 24.62 4.64
C LYS A 134 5.93 25.09 5.63
N ASP A 135 6.96 24.27 5.85
CA ASP A 135 8.08 24.54 6.77
C ASP A 135 9.34 24.98 6.01
N SER A 136 9.29 24.97 4.67
CA SER A 136 10.33 25.45 3.78
C SER A 136 10.38 26.97 3.80
N LYS A 137 11.59 27.54 3.73
CA LYS A 137 11.79 28.99 3.58
C LYS A 137 11.69 29.44 2.12
N THR A 138 11.73 28.50 1.18
CA THR A 138 11.81 28.74 -0.26
C THR A 138 10.57 28.24 -0.98
N GLU A 139 9.60 27.68 -0.25
CA GLU A 139 8.40 27.01 -0.80
C GLU A 139 8.77 25.92 -1.82
N SER A 140 9.89 25.23 -1.57
CA SER A 140 10.35 24.09 -2.38
C SER A 140 10.55 22.82 -1.55
N GLY A 141 9.71 22.63 -0.54
CA GLY A 141 9.70 21.41 0.28
C GLY A 141 8.75 20.33 -0.23
N ALA A 142 8.59 19.26 0.55
CA ALA A 142 7.77 18.13 0.16
C ALA A 142 6.27 18.36 0.41
N ILE A 143 5.43 17.85 -0.50
CA ILE A 143 3.97 17.78 -0.37
C ILE A 143 3.52 16.38 -0.77
N PHE A 144 2.65 15.77 0.03
CA PHE A 144 1.88 14.59 -0.35
C PHE A 144 0.39 14.87 -0.13
N GLN A 145 -0.38 14.84 -1.22
CA GLN A 145 -1.79 15.21 -1.22
C GLN A 145 -2.66 14.09 -1.81
N PRO A 146 -3.32 13.27 -0.98
CA PRO A 146 -4.41 12.40 -1.40
C PRO A 146 -5.51 13.16 -2.15
N ARG A 147 -5.96 12.62 -3.29
CA ARG A 147 -6.77 13.37 -4.26
C ARG A 147 -7.75 12.52 -5.06
N GLU A 148 -8.32 11.46 -4.50
CA GLU A 148 -9.46 10.81 -5.16
C GLU A 148 -10.58 11.82 -5.44
N THR A 149 -11.13 11.80 -6.66
CA THR A 149 -12.25 12.66 -7.08
C THR A 149 -13.58 11.91 -7.13
N THR A 150 -13.51 10.58 -7.21
CA THR A 150 -14.65 9.66 -7.25
C THR A 150 -14.32 8.40 -6.46
N TYR A 151 -15.29 7.86 -5.73
CA TYR A 151 -15.24 6.52 -5.16
C TYR A 151 -15.46 5.45 -6.23
N ALA A 152 -15.21 4.19 -5.89
CA ALA A 152 -15.41 3.08 -6.82
C ALA A 152 -16.90 2.84 -7.16
N ASP A 153 -17.82 3.24 -6.29
CA ASP A 153 -19.27 3.27 -6.56
C ASP A 153 -19.72 4.40 -7.50
N GLY A 154 -18.79 5.27 -7.93
CA GLY A 154 -19.04 6.40 -8.82
C GLY A 154 -19.47 7.69 -8.12
N THR A 155 -19.68 7.68 -6.81
CA THR A 155 -20.02 8.87 -6.02
C THR A 155 -18.83 9.83 -5.98
N ALA A 156 -19.09 11.13 -6.14
CA ALA A 156 -18.07 12.15 -6.09
C ALA A 156 -17.47 12.31 -4.69
N VAL A 157 -16.17 12.59 -4.62
CA VAL A 157 -15.46 12.98 -3.40
C VAL A 157 -15.54 14.50 -3.27
N THR A 158 -16.25 15.00 -2.25
CA THR A 158 -16.57 16.43 -2.12
C THR A 158 -15.82 17.15 -1.00
N GLY A 159 -14.96 16.46 -0.26
CA GLY A 159 -14.25 17.05 0.88
C GLY A 159 -12.78 16.64 0.98
N GLN A 160 -12.06 17.35 1.85
CA GLN A 160 -10.61 17.22 1.98
C GLN A 160 -10.16 16.06 2.87
N TYR A 161 -11.05 15.54 3.73
CA TYR A 161 -10.75 14.44 4.67
C TYR A 161 -11.19 13.08 4.11
N GLU A 162 -11.99 13.10 3.05
CA GLU A 162 -12.67 11.98 2.45
C GLU A 162 -11.77 11.12 1.55
N THR A 163 -10.58 11.62 1.24
CA THR A 163 -9.53 10.97 0.43
C THR A 163 -8.74 9.95 1.23
N THR A 164 -8.29 8.88 0.58
CA THR A 164 -7.53 7.80 1.25
C THR A 164 -6.06 7.83 0.88
N GLY A 165 -5.72 8.16 -0.34
CA GLY A 165 -4.36 8.17 -0.87
C GLY A 165 -4.06 7.03 -1.84
N VAL A 166 -5.07 6.24 -2.23
CA VAL A 166 -5.01 5.36 -3.43
C VAL A 166 -4.59 6.16 -4.66
N LEU A 167 -5.08 7.40 -4.78
CA LEU A 167 -4.56 8.41 -5.71
C LEU A 167 -4.07 9.61 -4.92
N SER A 168 -2.83 10.02 -5.17
CA SER A 168 -2.22 11.18 -4.53
C SER A 168 -1.37 11.97 -5.52
N TYR A 169 -1.01 13.20 -5.15
CA TYR A 169 0.05 13.97 -5.80
C TYR A 169 1.21 14.15 -4.83
N LEU A 170 2.43 14.12 -5.34
CA LEU A 170 3.66 14.16 -4.58
C LEU A 170 4.65 15.11 -5.24
N THR A 171 5.27 15.98 -4.47
CA THR A 171 6.57 16.56 -4.81
C THR A 171 7.47 16.38 -3.61
N ILE A 172 8.76 16.13 -3.85
CA ILE A 172 9.75 16.07 -2.78
C ILE A 172 10.41 17.44 -2.57
N GLY A 173 10.55 18.23 -3.63
CA GLY A 173 11.02 19.60 -3.56
C GLY A 173 12.56 19.75 -3.48
N ALA A 174 13.05 20.87 -3.97
CA ALA A 174 14.47 21.22 -4.01
C ALA A 174 15.15 21.30 -2.63
N ASP A 175 14.43 21.67 -1.58
CA ASP A 175 14.94 21.71 -0.20
C ASP A 175 15.29 20.32 0.34
N ASN A 176 14.81 19.26 -0.30
CA ASN A 176 15.03 17.87 0.10
C ASN A 176 16.07 17.13 -0.75
N GLN A 177 16.77 17.83 -1.64
CA GLN A 177 17.91 17.28 -2.39
C GLN A 177 19.02 16.79 -1.46
N GLY A 178 19.85 15.87 -1.95
CA GLY A 178 21.02 15.35 -1.25
C GLY A 178 20.96 13.84 -1.03
N PRO A 179 21.35 13.31 0.14
CA PRO A 179 21.41 11.87 0.36
C PRO A 179 20.08 11.15 0.09
N THR A 180 20.17 9.91 -0.40
CA THR A 180 19.01 9.03 -0.58
C THR A 180 18.21 8.89 0.70
N LYS A 181 16.88 8.96 0.58
CA LYS A 181 15.92 8.93 1.68
C LYS A 181 15.12 7.63 1.63
N GLN A 182 15.02 6.95 2.77
CA GLN A 182 14.15 5.79 2.95
C GLN A 182 12.72 6.25 3.22
N ILE A 183 11.79 5.83 2.38
CA ILE A 183 10.37 6.17 2.47
C ILE A 183 9.54 4.91 2.68
N THR A 184 8.47 5.03 3.47
CA THR A 184 7.43 4.01 3.55
C THR A 184 6.08 4.62 3.21
N TYR A 185 5.45 4.14 2.13
CA TYR A 185 4.02 4.37 1.92
C TYR A 185 3.24 3.42 2.82
N VAL A 186 2.33 3.96 3.61
CA VAL A 186 1.49 3.19 4.54
C VAL A 186 0.04 3.43 4.20
N MET A 187 -0.74 2.38 3.93
CA MET A 187 -2.20 2.46 4.00
C MET A 187 -2.63 1.98 5.38
N ARG A 188 -3.27 2.86 6.14
CA ARG A 188 -3.72 2.57 7.50
C ARG A 188 -5.24 2.55 7.58
N LYS A 189 -5.77 1.46 8.14
CA LYS A 189 -7.14 1.42 8.64
C LYS A 189 -7.18 2.10 9.99
N LEU A 190 -8.02 3.13 10.12
CA LEU A 190 -8.15 3.97 11.30
C LEU A 190 -9.31 3.50 12.18
N GLU A 191 -9.20 3.75 13.47
CA GLU A 191 -10.36 3.68 14.36
C GLU A 191 -11.40 4.76 14.00
N PRO A 192 -12.69 4.52 14.26
CA PRO A 192 -13.77 5.45 13.92
C PRO A 192 -13.53 6.88 14.44
N GLY A 193 -13.81 7.87 13.60
CA GLY A 193 -13.72 9.30 13.97
C GLY A 193 -12.31 9.90 14.01
N LEU A 194 -11.24 9.10 13.82
CA LEU A 194 -9.87 9.63 13.82
C LEU A 194 -9.51 10.36 12.52
N LYS A 195 -10.08 9.97 11.38
CA LYS A 195 -9.69 10.52 10.08
C LYS A 195 -9.86 12.05 10.00
N ALA A 196 -10.91 12.58 10.61
CA ALA A 196 -11.18 14.02 10.68
C ALA A 196 -10.12 14.82 11.47
N LYS A 197 -9.27 14.15 12.26
CA LYS A 197 -8.17 14.77 13.02
C LYS A 197 -6.85 14.78 12.25
N ILE A 198 -6.78 14.10 11.10
CA ILE A 198 -5.59 14.04 10.27
C ILE A 198 -5.60 15.23 9.32
N THR A 199 -4.60 16.09 9.44
CA THR A 199 -4.41 17.26 8.57
C THR A 199 -3.53 16.92 7.38
N ARG A 200 -3.43 17.84 6.41
CA ARG A 200 -2.50 17.71 5.29
C ARG A 200 -1.03 17.72 5.72
N SER A 201 -0.72 18.11 6.95
CA SER A 201 0.67 18.15 7.44
C SER A 201 1.11 16.85 8.12
N ASP A 202 0.18 15.96 8.45
CA ASP A 202 0.48 14.76 9.23
C ASP A 202 0.99 13.58 8.38
N TRP A 203 1.07 13.72 7.05
CA TRP A 203 1.40 12.59 6.16
C TRP A 203 2.81 12.03 6.35
N ASN A 204 3.79 12.86 6.73
CA ASN A 204 5.18 12.45 6.95
C ASN A 204 5.51 12.19 8.43
N ASP A 205 4.49 12.14 9.28
CA ASP A 205 4.72 11.93 10.70
C ASP A 205 5.29 10.53 10.96
N ILE A 206 6.40 10.47 11.69
CA ILE A 206 7.03 9.22 12.11
C ILE A 206 6.22 8.52 13.22
N ASP A 207 5.44 9.29 13.98
CA ASP A 207 4.62 8.83 15.10
C ASP A 207 3.15 8.61 14.71
N TYR A 208 2.84 8.59 13.42
CA TYR A 208 1.46 8.43 12.91
C TYR A 208 0.72 7.25 13.57
N ALA A 209 1.40 6.12 13.81
CA ALA A 209 0.80 4.92 14.36
C ALA A 209 0.37 5.07 15.83
N SER A 210 1.08 5.90 16.61
CA SER A 210 0.75 6.18 18.01
C SER A 210 -0.29 7.31 18.13
N ARG A 211 -0.25 8.30 17.23
CA ARG A 211 -1.21 9.41 17.18
C ARG A 211 -2.57 9.02 16.61
N PHE A 212 -2.58 8.11 15.62
CA PHE A 212 -3.78 7.69 14.93
C PHE A 212 -3.95 6.17 15.11
N ALA A 213 -4.73 5.77 16.12
CA ALA A 213 -4.97 4.35 16.41
C ALA A 213 -5.60 3.59 15.21
N GLY A 214 -5.30 2.30 15.13
CA GLY A 214 -5.73 1.43 14.03
C GLY A 214 -4.64 0.45 13.59
N GLN A 215 -4.73 -0.04 12.35
CA GLN A 215 -3.87 -1.08 11.79
C GLN A 215 -3.30 -0.66 10.43
N ASP A 216 -1.99 -0.87 10.25
CA ASP A 216 -1.37 -0.76 8.93
C ASP A 216 -1.78 -1.99 8.11
N VAL A 217 -2.56 -1.77 7.04
CA VAL A 217 -2.98 -2.85 6.13
C VAL A 217 -2.01 -3.00 4.96
N LEU A 218 -1.18 -1.99 4.72
CA LEU A 218 -0.10 -2.02 3.74
C LEU A 218 1.06 -1.14 4.19
N LYS A 219 2.30 -1.61 4.01
CA LYS A 219 3.54 -0.84 4.24
C LYS A 219 4.53 -1.13 3.13
N LEU A 220 4.78 -0.17 2.25
CA LEU A 220 5.61 -0.34 1.06
C LEU A 220 6.89 0.49 1.19
N LYS A 221 8.04 -0.17 1.25
CA LYS A 221 9.34 0.48 1.50
C LYS A 221 10.14 0.66 0.22
N PHE A 222 10.56 1.88 -0.04
CA PHE A 222 11.39 2.24 -1.19
C PHE A 222 12.28 3.43 -0.86
N GLU A 223 13.25 3.69 -1.73
CA GLU A 223 14.25 4.73 -1.58
C GLU A 223 14.06 5.78 -2.66
N VAL A 224 14.29 7.05 -2.30
CA VAL A 224 14.24 8.16 -3.24
C VAL A 224 15.50 9.00 -3.09
N HIS A 225 16.18 9.21 -4.21
CA HIS A 225 17.20 10.22 -4.40
C HIS A 225 16.60 11.39 -5.17
N VAL A 226 16.85 12.62 -4.72
CA VAL A 226 16.26 13.84 -5.31
C VAL A 226 17.35 14.80 -5.74
N GLU A 227 17.23 15.26 -6.96
CA GLU A 227 18.21 16.11 -7.63
C GLU A 227 17.54 16.91 -8.75
N LYS A 228 18.22 17.97 -9.19
CA LYS A 228 17.77 18.77 -10.33
C LYS A 228 18.47 18.34 -11.61
N GLY A 229 17.72 18.26 -12.70
CA GLY A 229 18.27 18.22 -14.05
C GLY A 229 18.74 16.83 -14.47
N HIS A 230 18.14 15.75 -13.96
CA HIS A 230 18.28 14.47 -14.64
C HIS A 230 17.44 14.45 -15.90
N ALA A 231 18.12 14.11 -17.00
CA ALA A 231 17.44 13.68 -18.19
C ALA A 231 16.93 12.25 -17.94
N HIS A 232 15.61 12.08 -17.89
CA HIS A 232 14.97 10.77 -18.00
C HIS A 232 15.11 10.19 -19.41
#